data_AF-A0A958P632-F1
#
_entry.id   AF-A0A958P632-F1
#
_cell.length_a   1.000
_cell.length_b   1.000
_cell.length_c   1.000
_cell.angle_alpha   90.00
_cell.angle_beta   90.00
_cell.angle_gamma   90.00
#
_symmetry.space_group_name_H-M   'P 1'
#
loop_
_entity.id
_entity.type
_entity.pdbx_description
1 polymer ?
#
loop_
_entity_poly.entity_id
_entity_poly.type
_entity_poly.pdbx_seq_one_letter_code
_entity_poly.pdbx_strand_id
1 'polypeptide(L)' 'MKEQITTLLNEVEQFATDSKEQIEAFRIKILGSKGVLKDLFAEFKNVPKEQKKEVGQLINELKEKAQEKV' A
#
# COMPACT_ATOMS: atom_id res chain seq x y z
N MET A 1 8.16 2.45 9.12
CA MET A 1 7.99 1.91 7.74
C MET A 1 7.42 0.50 7.70
N LYS A 2 8.09 -0.56 8.19
CA LYS A 2 7.52 -1.92 8.20
C LYS A 2 6.13 -1.99 8.84
N GLU A 3 6.02 -1.50 10.08
CA GLU A 3 4.74 -1.49 10.82
C GLU A 3 3.63 -0.72 10.10
N GLN A 4 3.97 0.38 9.44
CA GLN A 4 3.00 1.14 8.63
C GLN A 4 2.52 0.32 7.43
N ILE A 5 3.42 -0.36 6.72
CA ILE A 5 3.04 -1.20 5.57
C ILE A 5 2.17 -2.37 6.03
N THR A 6 2.52 -3.03 7.13
CA THR A 6 1.72 -4.11 7.71
C THR A 6 0.34 -3.63 8.17
N THR A 7 0.25 -2.42 8.73
CA THR A 7 -1.04 -1.82 9.10
C THR A 7 -1.91 -1.56 7.86
N LEU A 8 -1.31 -0.96 6.82
CA LEU A 8 -2.00 -0.70 5.55
C LEU A 8 -2.42 -2.01 4.86
N LEU A 9 -1.60 -3.06 4.92
CA LEU A 9 -1.93 -4.38 4.41
C LEU A 9 -3.17 -4.95 5.10
N ASN A 10 -3.23 -4.87 6.42
CA ASN A 10 -4.42 -5.29 7.18
C ASN A 10 -5.63 -4.43 6.81
N GLU A 11 -5.49 -3.10 6.70
CA GLU A 11 -6.57 -2.22 6.25
C GLU A 11 -7.08 -2.63 4.87
N VAL A 12 -6.18 -2.93 3.93
CA VAL A 12 -6.53 -3.36 2.57
C VAL A 12 -7.21 -4.73 2.59
N GLU A 13 -6.71 -5.68 3.35
CA GLU A 13 -7.30 -7.02 3.43
C GLU A 13 -8.69 -6.99 4.08
N GLN A 14 -8.89 -6.16 5.10
CA GLN A 14 -10.18 -5.96 5.75
C GLN A 14 -11.12 -5.04 4.96
N PHE A 15 -10.60 -4.25 4.01
CA PHE A 15 -11.43 -3.41 3.16
C PHE A 15 -12.32 -4.31 2.28
N ALA A 16 -13.62 -4.17 2.47
CA ALA A 16 -14.66 -4.81 1.67
C ALA A 16 -15.83 -3.83 1.59
N THR A 17 -16.23 -3.46 0.37
CA THR A 17 -17.34 -2.55 0.14
C THR A 17 -17.95 -2.84 -1.23
N ASP A 18 -19.28 -2.71 -1.32
CA ASP A 18 -20.02 -2.83 -2.58
C ASP A 18 -20.23 -1.47 -3.26
N SER A 19 -19.80 -0.38 -2.61
CA SER A 19 -19.94 0.98 -3.14
C SER A 19 -18.80 1.33 -4.07
N LYS A 20 -19.13 1.58 -5.34
CA LYS A 20 -18.18 2.05 -6.37
C LYS A 20 -17.46 3.34 -5.96
N GLU A 21 -18.12 4.23 -5.23
CA GLU A 21 -17.53 5.48 -4.74
C GLU A 21 -16.45 5.20 -3.69
N GLN A 22 -16.69 4.26 -2.79
CA GLN A 22 -15.70 3.86 -1.79
C GLN A 22 -14.54 3.09 -2.40
N ILE A 23 -14.79 2.26 -3.41
CA ILE A 23 -13.74 1.57 -4.19
C ILE A 23 -12.80 2.60 -4.83
N GLU A 24 -13.34 3.61 -5.53
CA GLU A 24 -12.50 4.61 -6.18
C GLU A 24 -11.79 5.52 -5.17
N ALA A 25 -12.45 5.88 -4.06
CA ALA A 25 -11.79 6.60 -2.97
C ALA A 25 -10.62 5.81 -2.36
N PHE A 26 -10.80 4.51 -2.15
CA PHE A 26 -9.75 3.61 -1.66
C PHE A 26 -8.61 3.48 -2.67
N ARG A 27 -8.93 3.29 -3.95
CA ARG A 27 -7.94 3.27 -5.03
C ARG A 27 -7.12 4.55 -5.05
N ILE A 28 -7.75 5.73 -4.95
CA ILE A 28 -7.04 7.01 -4.94
C ILE A 28 -6.17 7.14 -3.67
N LYS A 29 -6.68 6.73 -2.51
CA LYS A 29 -5.95 6.76 -1.24
C LYS A 29 -4.68 5.91 -1.30
N ILE A 30 -4.78 4.66 -1.76
CA ILE A 30 -3.65 3.71 -1.75
C ILE A 30 -2.84 3.79 -3.04
N LEU A 31 -3.45 3.52 -4.19
CA LEU A 31 -2.80 3.39 -5.51
C LEU A 31 -2.71 4.70 -6.29
N GLY A 32 -3.32 5.78 -5.79
CA GLY A 32 -3.35 7.06 -6.48
C GLY A 32 -1.96 7.66 -6.70
N SER A 33 -1.87 8.60 -7.66
CA SER A 33 -0.61 9.28 -7.98
C SER A 33 -0.07 10.19 -6.87
N LYS A 34 -0.85 10.39 -5.81
CA LYS A 34 -0.49 11.04 -4.52
C LYS A 34 -0.91 10.16 -3.33
N GLY A 35 -1.07 8.86 -3.56
CA GLY A 35 -1.50 7.90 -2.56
C GLY A 35 -0.35 7.36 -1.74
N VAL A 36 -0.69 6.63 -0.68
CA VAL A 36 0.26 6.13 0.33
C VAL A 36 1.34 5.24 -0.31
N LEU A 37 1.01 4.49 -1.36
CA LEU A 37 1.97 3.64 -2.04
C LEU A 37 3.13 4.44 -2.65
N LYS A 38 2.85 5.63 -3.19
CA LYS A 38 3.88 6.47 -3.80
C LYS A 38 4.81 7.08 -2.76
N ASP A 39 4.27 7.48 -1.61
CA ASP A 39 5.06 7.96 -0.47
C ASP A 39 5.96 6.83 0.07
N LEU A 40 5.42 5.62 0.21
CA LEU A 40 6.19 4.43 0.60
C LEU A 40 7.34 4.14 -0.38
N PHE A 41 7.13 4.27 -1.69
CA PHE A 41 8.21 4.13 -2.68
C PHE A 41 9.24 5.27 -2.63
N ALA A 42 8.84 6.47 -2.24
CA ALA A 42 9.76 7.58 -2.03
C ALA A 42 10.63 7.33 -0.78
N GLU A 43 10.01 6.93 0.33
CA GLU A 43 10.70 6.55 1.57
C GLU A 43 11.59 5.32 1.39
N PHE A 44 11.18 4.38 0.53
CA PHE A 44 11.96 3.17 0.20
C PHE A 44 13.38 3.48 -0.29
N LYS A 45 13.56 4.62 -0.98
CA LYS A 45 14.90 5.04 -1.45
C LYS A 45 15.85 5.29 -0.28
N ASN A 46 15.33 5.74 0.86
CA ASN A 46 16.06 6.05 2.08
C ASN A 46 16.27 4.83 3.00
N VAL A 47 15.65 3.68 2.71
CA VAL A 47 15.75 2.48 3.54
C VAL A 47 17.17 1.89 3.48
N PRO A 48 17.75 1.44 4.60
CA PRO A 48 19.05 0.75 4.60
C PRO A 48 19.05 -0.52 3.74
N LYS A 49 20.18 -0.82 3.11
CA LYS A 49 20.30 -1.94 2.13
C LYS A 49 19.85 -3.30 2.71
N GLU A 50 20.08 -3.51 4.00
CA GLU A 50 19.68 -4.71 4.75
C GLU A 50 18.16 -4.87 4.86
N GLN A 51 17.42 -3.76 4.94
CA GLN A 51 15.97 -3.76 5.07
C GLN A 51 15.25 -3.60 3.72
N LYS A 52 15.95 -3.14 2.67
CA LYS A 52 15.36 -2.93 1.33
C LYS A 52 14.71 -4.19 0.76
N LYS A 53 15.27 -5.37 1.01
CA LYS A 53 14.68 -6.61 0.51
C LYS A 53 13.28 -6.82 1.10
N GLU A 54 13.16 -6.78 2.42
CA GLU A 54 11.90 -7.05 3.11
C GLU A 54 10.88 -5.92 2.90
N VAL A 55 11.31 -4.66 3.04
CA VAL A 55 10.42 -3.51 2.81
C VAL A 55 9.94 -3.47 1.36
N GLY A 56 10.81 -3.80 0.39
CA GLY A 56 10.43 -3.84 -1.01
C GLY A 56 9.38 -4.92 -1.31
N GLN A 57 9.50 -6.09 -0.67
CA GLN A 57 8.48 -7.14 -0.77
C GLN A 57 7.15 -6.68 -0.17
N LEU A 58 7.15 -6.09 1.03
CA LEU A 58 5.94 -5.59 1.68
C LEU A 58 5.22 -4.50 0.88
N ILE A 59 5.96 -3.56 0.27
CA ILE A 59 5.35 -2.50 -0.58
C ILE A 59 4.69 -3.12 -1.82
N ASN A 60 5.35 -4.11 -2.45
CA ASN A 60 4.78 -4.79 -3.61
C ASN A 60 3.54 -5.61 -3.23
N GLU A 61 3.58 -6.31 -2.10
CA GLU A 61 2.43 -7.05 -1.57
C GLU A 61 1.25 -6.10 -1.30
N LEU A 62 1.49 -4.95 -0.65
CA LEU A 62 0.47 -3.93 -0.43
C LEU A 62 -0.15 -3.45 -1.73
N LYS A 63 0.68 -3.26 -2.77
CA LYS A 63 0.22 -2.87 -4.10
C LYS A 63 -0.69 -3.93 -4.71
N GLU A 64 -0.27 -5.20 -4.73
CA GLU A 64 -1.04 -6.30 -5.30
C GLU A 64 -2.38 -6.47 -4.58
N LYS A 65 -2.36 -6.54 -3.25
CA LYS A 65 -3.57 -6.64 -2.42
C LYS A 65 -4.52 -5.47 -2.66
N ALA A 66 -4.01 -4.25 -2.77
CA ALA A 66 -4.85 -3.09 -3.04
C ALA A 66 -5.45 -3.12 -4.46
N GLN A 67 -4.74 -3.70 -5.44
CA GLN A 67 -5.25 -3.92 -6.80
C GLN A 67 -6.33 -5.00 -6.86
N GLU A 68 -6.26 -6.04 -6.01
CA GLU A 68 -7.29 -7.08 -5.93
C GLU A 68 -8.61 -6.58 -5.33
N LYS A 69 -8.57 -5.48 -4.57
CA LYS A 69 -9.73 -4.91 -3.86
C LYS A 69 -10.50 -3.84 -4.67
N VAL A 70 -10.01 -3.47 -5.85
CA VAL A 70 -10.56 -2.38 -6.67
C VAL A 70 -11.05 -2.85 -8.03
#